data_AF-Q16B17-F1
#
_entry.id   AF-Q16B17-F1
#
_cell.length_a   1.000
_cell.length_b   1.000
_cell.length_c   1.000
_cell.angle_alpha   90.00
_cell.angle_beta   90.00
_cell.angle_gamma   90.00
#
_symmetry.space_group_name_H-M   'P 1'
#
loop_
_entity.id
_entity.type
_entity.pdbx_description
1 polymer ?
#
loop_
_entity_poly.entity_id
_entity_poly.type
_entity_poly.pdbx_seq_one_letter_code
_entity_poly.pdbx_strand_id
1 'polypeptide(L)'
;MTEAGLILELLRGWGMVGALVAAVFLTVGLDRIDADARGAYIFRPLLIPGVLVIWPLVLWRWYLYETGTERWENRYDPPRKAHFTVGWLMPIGICLIILAGLSVRQTAPTDFEPIQLSAPPETAQ
;
A
#
# COMPACT_ATOMS: atom_id res chain seq x y z
N MET A 1 12.41 -21.00 7.47
CA MET A 1 11.17 -20.23 7.24
C MET A 1 11.01 -20.12 5.73
N THR A 2 9.81 -20.36 5.19
CA THR A 2 9.57 -20.21 3.75
C THR A 2 9.52 -18.72 3.39
N GLU A 3 9.90 -18.35 2.16
CA GLU A 3 9.87 -16.96 1.70
C GLU A 3 8.45 -16.36 1.79
N ALA A 4 7.43 -17.15 1.45
CA ALA A 4 6.03 -16.77 1.62
C ALA A 4 5.66 -16.49 3.09
N GLY A 5 6.23 -17.24 4.03
CA GLY A 5 6.05 -17.02 5.46
C GLY A 5 6.60 -15.68 5.92
N LEU A 6 7.81 -15.32 5.46
CA LEU A 6 8.42 -14.02 5.76
C LEU A 6 7.60 -12.84 5.21
N ILE A 7 7.11 -12.96 3.98
CA ILE A 7 6.25 -11.93 3.37
C ILE A 7 4.98 -11.75 4.22
N LEU A 8 4.32 -12.84 4.61
CA LEU A 8 3.10 -12.77 5.41
C LEU A 8 3.35 -12.16 6.79
N GLU A 9 4.45 -12.53 7.46
CA GLU A 9 4.84 -11.95 8.75
C GLU A 9 5.11 -10.45 8.64
N LEU A 10 5.80 -10.01 7.58
CA LEU A 10 6.10 -8.61 7.33
C LEU A 10 4.82 -7.81 7.04
N LEU A 11 3.92 -8.34 6.20
CA LEU A 11 2.61 -7.73 5.93
C LEU A 11 1.76 -7.65 7.19
N ARG A 12 1.77 -8.69 8.02
CA ARG A 12 1.03 -8.70 9.29
C ARG A 12 1.59 -7.66 10.25
N GLY A 13 2.90 -7.56 10.39
CA GLY A 13 3.58 -6.52 11.17
C GLY A 13 3.21 -5.12 10.67
N TRP A 14 3.31 -4.89 9.36
CA TRP A 14 2.94 -3.63 8.73
C TRP A 14 1.48 -3.25 9.00
N GLY A 15 0.56 -4.19 8.82
CA GLY A 15 -0.86 -3.99 9.06
C GLY A 15 -1.19 -3.71 10.52
N MET A 16 -0.51 -4.37 11.47
CA MET A 16 -0.70 -4.11 12.91
C MET A 16 -0.27 -2.69 13.30
N VAL A 17 0.88 -2.23 12.80
CA VAL A 17 1.33 -0.84 13.01
C VAL A 17 0.36 0.14 12.35
N GLY A 18 -0.05 -0.14 11.11
CA GLY A 18 -1.05 0.64 10.41
C GLY A 18 -2.38 0.72 11.17
N ALA A 19 -2.81 -0.37 11.82
CA ALA A 19 -4.05 -0.42 12.58
C ALA A 19 -3.98 0.45 13.83
N LEU A 20 -2.85 0.40 14.54
CA LEU A 20 -2.60 1.29 15.68
C LEU A 20 -2.62 2.75 15.24
N VAL A 21 -1.93 3.08 14.14
CA VAL A 21 -1.92 4.44 13.59
C VAL A 21 -3.31 4.87 13.15
N ALA A 22 -4.08 4.01 12.48
CA ALA A 22 -5.45 4.31 12.07
C ALA A 22 -6.34 4.61 13.27
N ALA A 23 -6.25 3.83 14.35
CA ALA A 23 -7.01 4.08 15.56
C ALA A 23 -6.70 5.46 16.16
N VAL A 24 -5.43 5.83 16.28
CA VAL A 24 -5.00 7.14 16.82
C VAL A 24 -5.36 8.28 15.86
N PHE A 25 -5.08 8.12 14.58
CA PHE A 25 -5.29 9.15 13.57
C PHE A 25 -6.77 9.47 13.37
N LEU A 26 -7.65 8.47 13.29
CA LEU A 26 -9.08 8.69 13.04
C LEU A 26 -9.83 9.24 14.25
N THR A 27 -9.27 9.09 15.46
CA THR A 27 -9.85 9.61 16.70
C THR A 27 -9.31 10.99 17.08
N VAL A 28 -8.02 11.25 16.87
CA VAL A 28 -7.36 12.50 17.30
C VAL A 28 -6.84 13.32 16.13
N GLY A 29 -6.12 12.71 15.19
CA GLY A 29 -5.43 13.44 14.12
C GLY A 29 -6.38 14.06 13.09
N LEU A 30 -7.42 13.32 12.69
CA LEU A 30 -8.33 13.73 11.62
C LEU A 30 -9.09 15.02 11.96
N ASP A 31 -9.60 15.13 13.18
CA ASP A 31 -10.32 16.31 13.66
C ASP A 31 -9.44 17.56 13.81
N ARG A 32 -8.11 17.37 13.90
CA ARG A 32 -7.13 18.46 13.95
C ARG A 32 -6.76 18.97 12.56
N ILE A 33 -6.71 18.08 11.58
CA ILE A 33 -6.29 18.41 10.21
C ILE A 33 -7.46 18.99 9.41
N ASP A 34 -8.66 18.44 9.60
CA ASP A 34 -9.84 18.81 8.84
C ASP A 34 -11.01 19.16 9.77
N ALA A 35 -11.35 20.45 9.78
CA ALA A 35 -12.46 20.99 10.55
C ALA A 35 -13.82 20.41 10.11
N ASP A 36 -13.96 20.02 8.84
CA ASP A 36 -15.18 19.47 8.26
C ASP A 36 -15.34 17.97 8.55
N ALA A 37 -14.25 17.30 8.99
CA ALA A 37 -14.32 15.91 9.45
C ALA A 37 -15.00 15.76 10.82
N ARG A 38 -15.26 16.88 11.52
CA ARG A 38 -15.99 16.90 12.80
C ARG A 38 -17.47 16.57 12.56
N GLY A 39 -17.91 15.41 13.08
CA GLY A 39 -19.27 14.90 12.90
C GLY A 39 -19.47 13.99 11.69
N ALA A 40 -18.46 13.80 10.84
CA ALA A 40 -18.51 12.91 9.69
C ALA A 40 -18.25 11.43 10.06
N TYR A 41 -19.06 10.85 10.94
CA TYR A 41 -18.81 9.51 11.53
C TYR A 41 -18.84 8.36 10.50
N ILE A 42 -19.60 8.49 9.41
CA ILE A 42 -19.65 7.48 8.33
C ILE A 42 -18.38 7.52 7.48
N PHE A 43 -17.74 8.69 7.35
CA PHE A 43 -16.56 8.86 6.52
C PHE A 43 -15.29 8.26 7.14
N ARG A 44 -15.19 8.26 8.49
CA ARG A 44 -13.96 7.83 9.18
C ARG A 44 -13.60 6.36 8.91
N PRO A 45 -14.53 5.39 8.95
CA PRO A 45 -14.20 4.00 8.62
C PRO A 45 -13.72 3.79 7.18
N LEU A 46 -14.18 4.59 6.22
CA LEU A 46 -13.75 4.52 4.82
C LEU A 46 -12.25 4.85 4.65
N LEU A 47 -11.67 5.60 5.58
CA LEU A 47 -10.25 5.94 5.58
C LEU A 47 -9.36 4.82 6.12
N ILE A 48 -9.90 3.88 6.91
CA ILE A 48 -9.14 2.78 7.53
C ILE A 48 -8.26 2.04 6.51
N PRO A 49 -8.78 1.50 5.39
CA PRO A 49 -7.94 0.76 4.44
C PRO A 49 -6.80 1.60 3.86
N GLY A 50 -7.05 2.89 3.62
CA GLY A 50 -6.01 3.81 3.18
C GLY A 50 -4.94 3.99 4.26
N VAL A 51 -5.34 4.35 5.48
CA VAL A 51 -4.40 4.59 6.58
C VAL A 51 -3.60 3.32 6.91
N LEU A 52 -4.20 2.14 6.88
CA LEU A 52 -3.50 0.87 7.11
C LEU A 52 -2.30 0.67 6.17
N VAL A 53 -2.47 1.00 4.89
CA VAL A 53 -1.45 0.75 3.87
C VAL A 53 -0.39 1.85 3.87
N ILE A 54 -0.82 3.12 3.93
CA ILE A 54 0.05 4.29 3.77
C ILE A 54 0.32 5.05 5.08
N TRP A 55 0.24 4.39 6.23
CA TRP A 55 0.40 5.00 7.56
C TRP A 55 1.68 5.85 7.73
N PRO A 56 2.87 5.52 7.16
CA PRO A 56 4.05 6.36 7.36
C PRO A 56 3.89 7.74 6.73
N LEU A 57 3.23 7.80 5.57
CA LEU A 57 2.92 9.06 4.89
C LEU A 57 1.87 9.85 5.67
N VAL A 58 0.89 9.17 6.26
CA VAL A 58 -0.12 9.79 7.12
C VAL A 58 0.54 10.43 8.34
N LEU A 59 1.42 9.72 9.05
CA LEU A 59 2.16 10.26 10.20
C LEU A 59 3.07 11.42 9.79
N TRP A 60 3.81 11.27 8.70
CA TRP A 60 4.67 12.33 8.16
C TRP A 60 3.88 13.60 7.88
N ARG A 61 2.75 13.46 7.18
CA ARG A 61 1.88 14.59 6.85
C ARG A 61 1.26 15.22 8.09
N TRP A 62 0.84 14.40 9.05
CA TRP A 62 0.30 14.87 10.31
C TRP A 62 1.37 15.65 11.11
N TYR A 63 2.60 15.15 11.18
CA TYR A 63 3.73 15.84 11.80
C TYR A 63 4.04 17.19 11.13
N LEU A 64 4.05 17.26 9.80
CA LEU A 64 4.27 18.52 9.08
C LEU A 64 3.16 19.54 9.36
N TYR A 65 1.92 19.08 9.51
CA TYR A 65 0.78 19.93 9.86
C TYR A 65 0.95 20.48 11.30
N GLU A 66 1.27 19.61 12.27
CA GLU A 66 1.43 20.03 13.68
C GLU A 66 2.63 20.96 13.89
N THR A 67 3.69 20.81 13.10
CA THR A 67 4.88 21.69 13.19
C THR A 67 4.71 23.03 12.48
N GLY A 68 3.61 23.22 11.73
CA GLY A 68 3.39 24.45 10.96
C GLY A 68 4.45 24.70 9.87
N THR A 69 5.25 23.68 9.53
CA THR A 69 6.34 23.78 8.56
C THR A 69 5.81 23.93 7.13
N GLU A 70 4.53 23.64 6.91
CA GLU A 70 3.87 23.77 5.61
C GLU A 70 3.71 25.25 5.21
N ARG A 71 4.70 25.76 4.46
CA ARG A 71 4.62 27.08 3.83
C ARG A 71 3.63 27.05 2.67
N TRP A 72 2.39 27.45 2.96
CA TRP A 72 1.33 27.64 1.96
C TRP A 72 1.78 28.48 0.75
N GLU A 73 2.71 29.42 0.99
CA GLU A 73 3.34 30.28 -0.01
C GLU A 73 4.03 29.51 -1.14
N ASN A 74 4.61 28.33 -0.86
CA ASN A 74 5.35 27.54 -1.85
C ASN A 74 4.48 26.50 -2.56
N ARG A 75 3.16 26.43 -2.30
CA ARG A 75 2.29 25.41 -2.91
C ARG A 75 2.13 25.59 -4.41
N TYR A 76 2.35 26.80 -4.92
CA TYR A 76 2.30 27.13 -6.35
C TYR A 76 3.67 27.08 -7.04
N ASP A 77 4.74 26.73 -6.33
CA ASP A 77 6.04 26.54 -6.97
C ASP A 77 6.03 25.21 -7.74
N PRO A 78 6.18 25.23 -9.07
CA PRO A 78 6.24 24.01 -9.85
C PRO A 78 7.47 23.20 -9.40
N PRO A 79 7.32 21.91 -9.08
CA PRO A 79 8.40 21.09 -8.50
C PRO A 79 9.44 20.66 -9.54
N ARG A 80 9.92 21.60 -10.39
CA ARG A 80 10.76 21.34 -11.57
C ARG A 80 12.03 20.54 -11.26
N LYS A 81 12.56 20.66 -10.03
CA LYS A 81 13.77 19.93 -9.59
C LYS A 81 13.53 18.44 -9.36
N ALA A 82 12.31 18.04 -8.99
CA ALA A 82 11.99 16.63 -8.71
C ALA A 82 11.74 15.81 -9.98
N HIS A 83 11.37 16.45 -11.09
CA HIS A 83 11.04 15.75 -12.34
C HIS A 83 12.20 14.91 -12.87
N PHE A 84 13.44 15.41 -12.78
CA PHE A 84 14.62 14.67 -13.24
C PHE A 84 14.86 13.41 -12.40
N THR A 85 14.78 13.55 -11.07
CA THR A 85 14.95 12.44 -10.13
C THR A 85 13.84 11.39 -10.30
N VAL A 86 12.57 11.82 -10.36
CA VAL A 86 11.42 10.94 -10.57
C VAL A 86 11.49 10.26 -11.96
N GLY A 87 11.93 10.99 -12.97
CA GLY A 87 12.11 10.49 -14.35
C GLY A 87 13.09 9.33 -14.45
N TRP A 88 14.11 9.28 -13.59
CA TRP A 88 15.04 8.15 -13.49
C TRP A 88 14.60 7.07 -12.51
N LEU A 89 14.05 7.46 -11.35
CA LEU A 89 13.64 6.51 -10.33
C LEU A 89 12.53 5.56 -10.81
N MET A 90 11.55 6.07 -11.57
CA MET A 90 10.44 5.26 -12.10
C MET A 90 10.91 4.11 -12.99
N PRO A 91 11.65 4.33 -14.10
CA PRO A 91 12.08 3.24 -14.97
C PRO A 91 13.03 2.27 -14.25
N ILE A 92 13.96 2.77 -13.43
CA ILE A 92 14.84 1.91 -12.63
C ILE A 92 14.03 1.04 -11.69
N GLY A 93 13.08 1.64 -10.96
CA GLY A 93 12.19 0.92 -10.05
C GLY A 93 11.35 -0.14 -10.78
N ILE A 94 10.78 0.19 -11.93
CA ILE A 94 10.03 -0.76 -12.77
C ILE A 94 10.92 -1.94 -13.18
N CYS A 95 12.13 -1.67 -13.68
CA CYS A 95 13.08 -2.73 -14.05
C CYS A 95 13.43 -3.62 -12.85
N LEU A 96 13.70 -3.03 -11.67
CA LEU A 96 14.00 -3.78 -10.46
C LEU A 96 12.81 -4.65 -10.01
N ILE A 97 11.58 -4.13 -10.06
CA ILE A 97 10.38 -4.89 -9.72
C ILE A 97 10.19 -6.07 -10.68
N ILE A 98 10.37 -5.85 -11.99
CA ILE A 98 10.28 -6.93 -12.99
C ILE A 98 11.35 -7.99 -12.74
N LEU A 99 12.61 -7.58 -12.55
CA LEU A 99 13.72 -8.51 -12.28
C LEU A 99 13.50 -9.31 -11.00
N ALA A 100 13.07 -8.65 -9.92
CA ALA A 100 12.72 -9.32 -8.67
C ALA A 100 11.56 -10.30 -8.86
N GLY A 101 10.50 -9.91 -9.58
CA GLY A 101 9.36 -10.78 -9.88
C GLY A 101 9.74 -12.00 -10.70
N LEU A 102 10.61 -11.84 -11.70
CA LEU A 102 11.13 -12.95 -12.50
C LEU A 102 12.06 -13.85 -11.68
N SER A 103 12.84 -13.29 -10.75
CA SER A 103 13.74 -14.03 -9.87
C SER A 103 13.00 -14.90 -8.85
N VAL A 104 11.83 -14.44 -8.37
CA VAL A 104 11.01 -15.15 -7.37
C VAL A 104 9.95 -16.02 -8.06
N ARG A 105 10.05 -16.25 -9.38
CA ARG A 105 9.06 -16.99 -10.15
C ARG A 105 8.78 -18.35 -9.50
N GLN A 106 7.55 -18.51 -9.04
CA GLN A 106 7.05 -19.77 -8.50
C GLN A 106 7.12 -20.84 -9.60
N THR A 107 8.01 -21.82 -9.43
CA THR A 107 8.04 -23.00 -10.28
C THR A 107 6.78 -23.81 -10.02
N ALA A 108 6.04 -24.15 -11.08
CA ALA A 108 4.87 -25.02 -10.95
C ALA A 108 5.29 -26.35 -10.29
N PRO A 109 4.53 -26.87 -9.32
CA PRO A 109 4.85 -28.14 -8.69
C PRO A 109 4.87 -29.24 -9.74
N THR A 110 6.00 -29.93 -9.88
CA THR A 110 6.18 -31.02 -10.85
C THR A 110 5.50 -32.31 -10.41
N ASP A 111 5.14 -32.40 -9.12
CA ASP A 111 4.58 -33.61 -8.50
C ASP A 111 3.04 -33.60 -8.47
N PHE A 112 2.40 -32.74 -9.26
CA PHE A 112 0.95 -32.70 -9.36
C PHE A 112 0.46 -33.74 -10.39
N GLU A 113 -0.14 -34.84 -9.94
CA GLU A 113 -0.85 -35.74 -10.85
C GLU A 113 -2.09 -35.03 -11.41
N PRO A 114 -2.24 -34.89 -12.74
CA PRO A 114 -3.42 -34.28 -13.33
C PRO A 114 -4.66 -35.12 -13.02
N ILE A 115 -5.55 -34.60 -12.17
CA ILE A 115 -6.86 -35.22 -11.91
C ILE A 115 -7.85 -34.69 -12.95
N GLN A 116 -8.46 -35.59 -13.71
CA GLN A 116 -9.52 -35.24 -14.66
C GLN A 116 -10.80 -34.86 -13.89
N LEU A 117 -11.16 -33.57 -13.92
CA LEU A 117 -12.34 -33.03 -13.20
C LEU A 117 -13.66 -33.21 -13.96
N SER A 118 -13.62 -33.46 -15.26
CA SER A 118 -14.81 -33.62 -16.11
C SER A 118 -14.85 -35.01 -16.75
N ALA A 119 -16.03 -35.62 -16.78
CA ALA A 119 -16.24 -36.85 -17.53
C ALA A 119 -15.78 -36.68 -18.98
N PRO A 120 -15.21 -37.72 -19.62
CA PRO A 120 -14.90 -37.69 -21.04
C PRO A 120 -16.15 -37.27 -21.83
N PRO A 121 -16.02 -36.40 -22.86
CA PRO A 121 -17.16 -36.09 -23.71
C PRO A 121 -17.72 -37.40 -24.27
N GLU A 122 -19.01 -37.67 -24.02
CA GLU A 122 -19.69 -38.78 -24.67
C GLU A 122 -19.48 -38.63 -26.18
N THR A 123 -18.80 -39.58 -26.78
CA THR A 123 -18.67 -39.66 -28.22
C THR A 123 -20.08 -39.77 -28.78
N ALA A 124 -20.60 -38.67 -29.34
CA ALA A 124 -21.83 -38.68 -30.12
C ALA A 124 -21.64 -39.69 -31.26
N GLN A 125 -22.34 -40.83 -31.15
CA GLN A 125 -22.46 -41.84 -32.20
C GLN A 125 -23.39 -41.33 -33.30
#